data_AF-A0A397WJ80-F1
#
_entry.id   AF-A0A397WJ80-F1
#
_cell.length_a   1.000
_cell.length_b   1.000
_cell.length_c   1.000
_cell.angle_alpha   90.00
_cell.angle_beta   90.00
_cell.angle_gamma   90.00
#
_symmetry.space_group_name_H-M   'P 1'
#
loop_
_entity.id
_entity.type
_entity.pdbx_description
1 polymer ?
#
loop_
_entity_poly.entity_id
_entity_poly.type
_entity_poly.pdbx_seq_one_letter_code
_entity_poly.pdbx_strand_id
1 'polypeptide(L)'
;MNIKRNIIFALESRKKNGVPIVENVPIRMRVIYASQRIEFTTGYRIDVAKWDADKQRVKNGCTNKLKQSASEINADLLKYYAEIQNVFKEFEVQETIPTTQQLKDAFNLRMKDTSEEQQEETQISFWEVFDEFVKECGNQNNWTASTYEKFSAVKNHLKEFKEDVTFEYFNEFGLNEYVNFLRDKKDMRNSTIGKQMGFLKWFLRWSFKKGHHQNIAYDTFKPKLKTTSKKVIFLTWDELNRLKDYRIPKDKQYLERVRDVFLFCCFTSLRYSDVRNLKRSDVKPDHIEVTTVKTADSLIIELNDHSKTILEKYKEVHFENHMALPVISNQKMNDYLKELGELAEINEPVRETYYKGNERIDEVTPKYALLTTHAGRRTFICNALALGIPAQVVMKWTGHSDYKAMKPYIDIADDIKANAMNKFNQL
;
A
#
# COMPACT_ATOMS: atom_id res chain seq x y z
N MET A 1 47.87 -21.51 -29.20
CA MET A 1 48.50 -20.52 -28.29
C MET A 1 48.63 -21.09 -26.88
N ASN A 2 49.61 -20.69 -26.04
CA ASN A 2 49.70 -21.11 -24.61
C ASN A 2 49.64 -19.87 -23.69
N ILE A 3 48.64 -19.82 -22.81
CA ILE A 3 48.42 -18.73 -21.87
C ILE A 3 49.11 -19.07 -20.55
N LYS A 4 50.30 -18.48 -20.33
CA LYS A 4 51.02 -18.58 -19.05
C LYS A 4 50.14 -18.00 -17.93
N ARG A 5 49.91 -18.82 -16.91
CA ARG A 5 49.01 -18.51 -15.79
C ARG A 5 49.51 -19.09 -14.48
N ASN A 6 49.22 -18.40 -13.38
CA ASN A 6 49.46 -18.86 -12.02
C ASN A 6 48.13 -18.83 -11.25
N ILE A 7 47.79 -19.95 -10.61
CA ILE A 7 46.51 -20.13 -9.91
C ILE A 7 46.83 -20.54 -8.48
N ILE A 8 46.41 -19.70 -7.53
CA ILE A 8 46.77 -19.84 -6.12
C ILE A 8 45.51 -19.76 -5.27
N PHE A 9 45.30 -20.71 -4.36
CA PHE A 9 44.35 -20.54 -3.27
C PHE A 9 45.04 -19.90 -2.08
N ALA A 10 44.43 -18.83 -1.57
CA ALA A 10 44.94 -18.11 -0.41
C ALA A 10 43.81 -17.57 0.43
N LEU A 11 44.07 -17.44 1.74
CA LEU A 11 43.18 -16.70 2.61
C LEU A 11 43.19 -15.21 2.29
N GLU A 12 42.03 -14.60 2.40
CA GLU A 12 41.87 -13.16 2.24
C GLU A 12 42.50 -12.42 3.42
N SER A 13 43.51 -11.59 3.15
CA SER A 13 44.14 -10.77 4.19
C SER A 13 43.30 -9.52 4.44
N ARG A 14 42.61 -9.47 5.59
CA ARG A 14 41.84 -8.31 6.04
C ARG A 14 42.21 -7.93 7.47
N LYS A 15 42.23 -6.63 7.75
CA LYS A 15 42.42 -6.08 9.10
C LYS A 15 41.14 -5.40 9.58
N LYS A 16 40.78 -5.57 10.85
CA LYS A 16 39.73 -4.80 11.54
C LYS A 16 40.39 -4.05 12.69
N ASN A 17 40.31 -2.72 12.69
CA ASN A 17 40.98 -1.86 13.67
C ASN A 17 42.50 -2.13 13.80
N GLY A 18 43.19 -2.38 12.68
CA GLY A 18 44.63 -2.68 12.65
C GLY A 18 45.02 -4.12 12.96
N VAL A 19 44.09 -4.94 13.47
CA VAL A 19 44.34 -6.35 13.83
C VAL A 19 43.94 -7.29 12.68
N PRO A 20 44.79 -8.26 12.27
CA PRO A 20 44.44 -9.26 11.27
C PRO A 20 43.25 -10.12 11.71
N ILE A 21 42.29 -10.34 10.80
CA ILE A 21 41.20 -11.30 11.03
C ILE A 21 41.77 -12.70 10.81
N VAL A 22 41.74 -13.54 11.85
CA VAL A 22 42.32 -14.90 11.82
C VAL A 22 41.28 -16.00 11.90
N GLU A 23 40.05 -15.68 12.28
CA GLU A 23 38.94 -16.63 12.37
C GLU A 23 37.99 -16.49 11.18
N ASN A 24 37.47 -17.62 10.70
CA ASN A 24 36.47 -17.70 9.64
C ASN A 24 36.78 -16.82 8.42
N VAL A 25 38.02 -16.91 7.92
CA VAL A 25 38.56 -16.10 6.84
C VAL A 25 38.21 -16.73 5.49
N PRO A 26 37.77 -15.96 4.46
CA PRO A 26 37.47 -16.52 3.15
C PRO A 26 38.68 -17.11 2.45
N ILE A 27 38.48 -18.25 1.80
CA ILE A 27 39.42 -18.82 0.84
C ILE A 27 39.12 -18.19 -0.52
N ARG A 28 40.13 -17.57 -1.15
CA ARG A 28 40.03 -16.97 -2.49
C ARG A 28 40.90 -17.74 -3.47
N MET A 29 40.40 -17.95 -4.68
CA MET A 29 41.23 -18.41 -5.80
C MET A 29 41.74 -17.18 -6.55
N ARG A 30 43.06 -17.01 -6.61
CA ARG A 30 43.73 -15.92 -7.31
C ARG A 30 44.30 -16.45 -8.61
N VAL A 31 43.94 -15.82 -9.71
CA VAL A 31 44.43 -16.17 -11.05
C VAL A 31 45.22 -14.99 -11.58
N ILE A 32 46.47 -15.24 -11.97
CA ILE A 32 47.37 -14.25 -12.53
C ILE A 32 47.79 -14.72 -13.92
N TYR A 33 47.47 -13.95 -14.95
CA TYR A 33 47.82 -14.25 -16.34
C TYR A 33 47.93 -12.93 -17.11
N ALA A 34 48.79 -12.86 -18.15
CA ALA A 34 48.96 -11.66 -18.96
C ALA A 34 49.14 -10.33 -18.15
N SER A 35 49.87 -10.40 -17.02
CA SER A 35 50.06 -9.29 -16.07
C SER A 35 48.77 -8.77 -15.39
N GLN A 36 47.65 -9.46 -15.55
CA GLN A 36 46.37 -9.19 -14.89
C GLN A 36 46.17 -10.15 -13.72
N ARG A 37 45.58 -9.64 -12.63
CA ARG A 37 45.21 -10.43 -11.45
C ARG A 37 43.70 -10.34 -11.25
N ILE A 38 43.06 -11.50 -11.10
CA ILE A 38 41.65 -11.63 -10.77
C ILE A 38 41.47 -12.57 -9.57
N GLU A 39 40.46 -12.30 -8.74
CA GLU A 39 40.11 -13.12 -7.60
C GLU A 39 38.69 -13.68 -7.74
N PHE A 40 38.56 -14.98 -7.46
CA PHE A 40 37.29 -15.70 -7.44
C PHE A 40 36.92 -16.09 -6.01
N THR A 41 35.62 -16.08 -5.74
CA THR A 41 35.06 -16.49 -4.45
C THR A 41 34.84 -18.00 -4.46
N THR A 42 35.39 -18.72 -3.49
CA THR A 42 35.19 -20.18 -3.38
C THR A 42 33.96 -20.56 -2.55
N GLY A 43 33.30 -19.59 -1.90
CA GLY A 43 32.24 -19.83 -0.92
C GLY A 43 32.76 -20.30 0.45
N TYR A 44 33.94 -20.92 0.49
CA TYR A 44 34.51 -21.49 1.71
C TYR A 44 35.25 -20.47 2.58
N ARG A 45 35.18 -20.72 3.90
CA ARG A 45 35.85 -19.94 4.94
C ARG A 45 36.49 -20.88 5.95
N ILE A 46 37.65 -20.51 6.47
CA ILE A 46 38.39 -21.32 7.44
C ILE A 46 39.23 -20.43 8.36
N ASP A 47 39.52 -20.92 9.57
CA ASP A 47 40.45 -20.24 10.47
C ASP A 47 41.88 -20.35 9.92
N VAL A 48 42.68 -19.29 10.08
CA VAL A 48 44.06 -19.23 9.58
C VAL A 48 44.90 -20.38 10.13
N ALA A 49 44.71 -20.76 11.38
CA ALA A 49 45.43 -21.88 12.01
C ALA A 49 45.19 -23.24 11.33
N LYS A 50 44.02 -23.41 10.67
CA LYS A 50 43.59 -24.65 10.01
C LYS A 50 43.93 -24.67 8.52
N TRP A 51 44.53 -23.61 7.98
CA TRP A 51 44.99 -23.52 6.60
C TRP A 51 46.48 -23.88 6.49
N ASP A 52 46.84 -24.63 5.46
CA ASP A 52 48.22 -24.91 5.05
C ASP A 52 48.53 -24.02 3.83
N ALA A 53 49.31 -22.97 4.05
CA ALA A 53 49.60 -21.96 3.02
C ALA A 53 50.51 -22.51 1.91
N ASP A 54 51.45 -23.40 2.25
CA ASP A 54 52.38 -23.99 1.30
C ASP A 54 51.66 -24.98 0.37
N LYS A 55 50.73 -25.76 0.94
CA LYS A 55 49.93 -26.74 0.19
C LYS A 55 48.62 -26.17 -0.35
N GLN A 56 48.33 -24.91 -0.05
CA GLN A 56 47.12 -24.18 -0.46
C GLN A 56 45.81 -24.94 -0.18
N ARG A 57 45.71 -25.52 1.02
CA ARG A 57 44.58 -26.40 1.39
C ARG A 57 44.27 -26.38 2.89
N VAL A 58 43.10 -26.86 3.28
CA VAL A 58 42.73 -27.05 4.69
C VAL A 58 43.48 -28.26 5.26
N LYS A 59 44.00 -28.15 6.48
CA LYS A 59 44.71 -29.22 7.18
C LYS A 59 43.76 -30.40 7.48
N ASN A 60 44.27 -31.63 7.34
CA ASN A 60 43.50 -32.85 7.60
C ASN A 60 42.92 -32.86 9.03
N GLY A 61 41.73 -33.45 9.20
CA GLY A 61 41.05 -33.54 10.50
C GLY A 61 40.40 -32.23 11.00
N CYS A 62 40.49 -31.14 10.23
CA CYS A 62 39.84 -29.87 10.58
C CYS A 62 38.44 -29.76 9.96
N THR A 63 37.59 -28.93 10.58
CA THR A 63 36.32 -28.47 10.01
C THR A 63 36.22 -26.95 10.06
N ASN A 64 35.44 -26.37 9.13
CA ASN A 64 35.06 -24.97 9.21
C ASN A 64 33.93 -24.71 10.23
N LYS A 65 33.51 -23.45 10.36
CA LYS A 65 32.43 -23.04 11.28
C LYS A 65 31.08 -23.67 10.96
N LEU A 66 30.85 -24.05 9.70
CA LEU A 66 29.65 -24.75 9.23
C LEU A 66 29.78 -26.28 9.33
N LYS A 67 30.83 -26.79 9.98
CA LYS A 67 31.14 -28.23 10.14
C LYS A 67 31.47 -28.97 8.85
N GLN A 68 31.78 -28.27 7.76
CA GLN A 68 32.26 -28.89 6.52
C GLN A 68 33.69 -29.41 6.73
N SER A 69 33.96 -30.61 6.22
CA SER A 69 35.23 -31.31 6.48
C SER A 69 36.37 -30.79 5.61
N ALA A 70 37.62 -30.93 6.08
CA ALA A 70 38.79 -30.61 5.26
C ALA A 70 38.81 -31.37 3.92
N SER A 71 38.31 -32.61 3.88
CA SER A 71 38.24 -33.41 2.65
C SER A 71 37.26 -32.81 1.63
N GLU A 72 36.08 -32.41 2.10
CA GLU A 72 35.03 -31.77 1.29
C GLU A 72 35.53 -30.44 0.71
N ILE A 73 36.04 -29.56 1.57
CA ILE A 73 36.55 -28.24 1.14
C ILE A 73 37.68 -28.42 0.13
N ASN A 74 38.64 -29.30 0.41
CA ASN A 74 39.80 -29.48 -0.48
C ASN A 74 39.42 -30.14 -1.82
N ALA A 75 38.45 -31.06 -1.83
CA ALA A 75 37.93 -31.64 -3.07
C ALA A 75 37.29 -30.57 -3.96
N ASP A 76 36.53 -29.65 -3.37
CA ASP A 76 35.94 -28.55 -4.09
C ASP A 76 37.00 -27.57 -4.61
N LEU A 77 37.97 -27.15 -3.80
CA LEU A 77 39.06 -26.30 -4.28
C LEU A 77 39.78 -26.92 -5.49
N LEU A 78 39.94 -28.24 -5.52
CA LEU A 78 40.48 -28.95 -6.68
C LEU A 78 39.55 -28.86 -7.91
N LYS A 79 38.23 -28.96 -7.73
CA LYS A 79 37.22 -28.72 -8.79
C LYS A 79 37.30 -27.29 -9.34
N TYR A 80 37.40 -26.29 -8.47
CA TYR A 80 37.61 -24.89 -8.87
C TYR A 80 38.87 -24.75 -9.73
N TYR A 81 39.97 -25.39 -9.33
CA TYR A 81 41.23 -25.39 -10.08
C TYR A 81 41.10 -26.07 -11.45
N ALA A 82 40.45 -27.22 -11.51
CA ALA A 82 40.27 -27.96 -12.75
C ALA A 82 39.42 -27.17 -13.77
N GLU A 83 38.34 -26.53 -13.33
CA GLU A 83 37.45 -25.80 -14.22
C GLU A 83 38.08 -24.51 -14.76
N ILE A 84 38.79 -23.75 -13.93
CA ILE A 84 39.48 -22.56 -14.44
C ILE A 84 40.57 -22.96 -15.46
N GLN A 85 41.22 -24.11 -15.27
CA GLN A 85 42.15 -24.65 -16.26
C GLN A 85 41.45 -25.02 -17.57
N ASN A 86 40.23 -25.57 -17.50
CA ASN A 86 39.43 -25.88 -18.69
C ASN A 86 39.01 -24.61 -19.43
N VAL A 87 38.55 -23.57 -18.74
CA VAL A 87 38.22 -22.27 -19.34
C VAL A 87 39.42 -21.72 -20.11
N PHE A 88 40.62 -21.76 -19.52
CA PHE A 88 41.81 -21.29 -20.23
C PHE A 88 42.16 -22.13 -21.46
N LYS A 89 41.96 -23.46 -21.42
CA LYS A 89 42.18 -24.32 -22.60
C LYS A 89 41.27 -23.92 -23.77
N GLU A 90 40.04 -23.51 -23.50
CA GLU A 90 39.11 -23.07 -24.56
C GLU A 90 39.61 -21.80 -25.24
N PHE A 91 40.04 -20.81 -24.46
CA PHE A 91 40.65 -19.58 -25.00
C PHE A 91 41.96 -19.86 -25.75
N GLU A 92 42.75 -20.86 -25.32
CA GLU A 92 43.94 -21.32 -26.02
C GLU A 92 43.63 -21.94 -27.39
N VAL A 93 42.53 -22.70 -27.49
CA VAL A 93 42.02 -23.29 -28.74
C VAL A 93 41.46 -22.22 -29.67
N GLN A 94 40.79 -21.22 -29.13
CA GLN A 94 40.27 -20.06 -29.88
C GLN A 94 41.36 -19.05 -30.26
N GLU A 95 42.61 -19.27 -29.84
CA GLU A 95 43.76 -18.38 -30.05
C GLU A 95 43.51 -16.94 -29.57
N THR A 96 42.70 -16.76 -28.52
CA THR A 96 42.36 -15.44 -27.94
C THR A 96 42.79 -15.34 -26.49
N ILE A 97 43.34 -14.19 -26.09
CA ILE A 97 43.65 -13.91 -24.68
C ILE A 97 42.40 -13.28 -24.04
N PRO A 98 41.76 -13.93 -23.05
CA PRO A 98 40.53 -13.40 -22.47
C PRO A 98 40.80 -12.16 -21.64
N THR A 99 39.87 -11.21 -21.68
CA THR A 99 39.82 -10.14 -20.66
C THR A 99 39.43 -10.73 -19.30
N THR A 100 39.74 -10.02 -18.21
CA THR A 100 39.34 -10.43 -16.86
C THR A 100 37.83 -10.66 -16.73
N GLN A 101 37.01 -9.87 -17.42
CA GLN A 101 35.56 -10.02 -17.42
C GLN A 101 35.10 -11.28 -18.17
N GLN A 102 35.62 -11.52 -19.37
CA GLN A 102 35.32 -12.72 -20.14
C GLN A 102 35.74 -14.01 -19.40
N LEU A 103 36.91 -13.99 -18.75
CA LEU A 103 37.36 -15.12 -17.94
C LEU A 103 36.43 -15.36 -16.73
N LYS A 104 35.95 -14.27 -16.12
CA LYS A 104 35.03 -14.34 -14.98
C LYS A 104 33.67 -14.90 -15.39
N ASP A 105 33.13 -14.45 -16.51
CA ASP A 105 31.83 -14.86 -17.00
C ASP A 105 31.84 -16.33 -17.44
N ALA A 106 32.87 -16.75 -18.19
CA ALA A 106 33.05 -18.14 -18.62
C ALA A 106 33.22 -19.10 -17.43
N PHE A 107 34.00 -18.72 -16.42
CA PHE A 107 34.17 -19.51 -15.21
C PHE A 107 32.89 -19.63 -14.39
N ASN A 108 32.16 -18.52 -14.22
CA ASN A 108 30.89 -18.53 -13.49
C ASN A 108 29.80 -19.35 -14.21
N LEU A 109 29.80 -19.37 -15.54
CA LEU A 109 28.86 -20.17 -16.33
C LEU A 109 29.07 -21.67 -16.07
N ARG A 110 30.31 -22.16 -16.15
CA ARG A 110 30.65 -23.58 -15.87
C ARG A 110 30.42 -23.99 -14.42
N MET A 111 30.69 -23.08 -13.48
CA MET A 111 30.41 -23.33 -12.07
C MET A 111 28.91 -23.44 -11.78
N LYS A 112 28.04 -22.80 -12.59
CA LYS A 112 26.58 -22.99 -12.51
C LYS A 112 26.17 -24.35 -13.06
N ASP A 113 26.66 -24.76 -14.24
CA ASP A 113 26.32 -26.05 -14.88
C ASP A 113 26.71 -27.27 -14.03
N THR A 114 27.75 -27.16 -13.18
CA THR A 114 28.21 -28.27 -12.32
C THR A 114 27.59 -28.27 -10.92
N SER A 115 26.62 -27.38 -10.66
CA SER A 115 25.88 -27.26 -9.39
C SER A 115 24.38 -27.57 -9.53
N GLU A 116 23.94 -28.09 -10.69
CA GLU A 116 22.55 -28.45 -10.97
C GLU A 116 22.12 -29.83 -10.41
N GLU A 117 22.74 -30.28 -9.31
CA GLU A 117 22.14 -31.31 -8.46
C GLU A 117 21.95 -30.71 -7.05
N GLN A 118 20.72 -30.25 -6.79
CA GLN A 118 20.17 -29.76 -5.52
C GLN A 118 20.40 -28.27 -5.17
N GLN A 119 19.85 -27.37 -5.98
CA GLN A 119 18.92 -26.31 -5.53
C GLN A 119 18.35 -25.60 -6.76
N GLU A 120 17.14 -25.97 -7.17
CA GLU A 120 16.28 -25.03 -7.88
C GLU A 120 16.04 -23.85 -6.93
N GLU A 121 16.86 -22.80 -7.00
CA GLU A 121 16.34 -21.46 -6.73
C GLU A 121 15.35 -21.18 -7.86
N THR A 122 14.11 -21.64 -7.65
CA THR A 122 12.96 -21.13 -8.39
C THR A 122 13.01 -19.63 -8.18
N GLN A 123 13.44 -18.89 -9.19
CA GLN A 123 13.49 -17.44 -9.14
C GLN A 123 12.02 -17.00 -9.07
N ILE A 124 11.50 -16.86 -7.85
CA ILE A 124 10.09 -16.59 -7.59
C ILE A 124 9.73 -15.34 -8.41
N SER A 125 8.77 -15.50 -9.31
CA SER A 125 8.38 -14.44 -10.21
C SER A 125 7.83 -13.26 -9.41
N PHE A 126 7.98 -12.05 -9.95
CA PHE A 126 7.42 -10.84 -9.33
C PHE A 126 5.94 -11.00 -8.95
N TRP A 127 5.18 -11.72 -9.78
CA TRP A 127 3.76 -11.95 -9.57
C TRP A 127 3.45 -12.96 -8.47
N GLU A 128 4.24 -14.01 -8.34
CA GLU A 128 4.13 -14.95 -7.22
C GLU A 128 4.42 -14.24 -5.90
N VAL A 129 5.45 -13.39 -5.85
CA VAL A 129 5.73 -12.55 -4.66
C VAL A 129 4.60 -11.55 -4.39
N PHE A 130 3.99 -10.98 -5.43
CA PHE A 130 2.82 -10.10 -5.27
C PHE A 130 1.62 -10.84 -4.69
N ASP A 131 1.35 -12.06 -5.15
CA ASP A 131 0.27 -12.90 -4.64
C ASP A 131 0.54 -13.38 -3.21
N GLU A 132 1.79 -13.70 -2.89
CA GLU A 132 2.24 -13.97 -1.52
C GLU A 132 2.02 -12.76 -0.62
N PHE A 133 2.40 -11.56 -1.05
CA PHE A 133 2.16 -10.32 -0.32
C PHE A 133 0.66 -10.12 -0.03
N VAL A 134 -0.20 -10.24 -1.03
CA VAL A 134 -1.64 -10.06 -0.86
C VAL A 134 -2.22 -11.10 0.11
N LYS A 135 -1.77 -12.35 0.03
CA LYS A 135 -2.19 -13.43 0.93
C LYS A 135 -1.70 -13.20 2.35
N GLU A 136 -0.41 -12.96 2.55
CA GLU A 136 0.20 -12.80 3.86
C GLU A 136 -0.30 -11.53 4.55
N CYS A 137 -0.19 -10.37 3.89
CA CYS A 137 -0.65 -9.12 4.48
C CYS A 137 -2.16 -9.08 4.64
N GLY A 138 -2.91 -9.73 3.75
CA GLY A 138 -4.35 -9.90 3.88
C GLY A 138 -4.73 -10.65 5.15
N ASN A 139 -4.07 -11.79 5.42
CA ASN A 139 -4.30 -12.59 6.62
C ASN A 139 -3.82 -11.89 7.88
N GLN A 140 -2.60 -11.34 7.89
CA GLN A 140 -2.01 -10.69 9.08
C GLN A 140 -2.80 -9.45 9.52
N ASN A 141 -3.33 -8.69 8.57
CA ASN A 141 -4.04 -7.44 8.86
C ASN A 141 -5.58 -7.57 8.79
N ASN A 142 -6.11 -8.79 8.65
CA ASN A 142 -7.54 -9.06 8.50
C ASN A 142 -8.21 -8.14 7.46
N TRP A 143 -7.66 -8.10 6.25
CA TRP A 143 -8.17 -7.23 5.20
C TRP A 143 -9.63 -7.54 4.85
N THR A 144 -10.40 -6.47 4.63
CA THR A 144 -11.75 -6.60 4.08
C THR A 144 -11.69 -6.89 2.57
N ALA A 145 -12.79 -7.44 2.01
CA ALA A 145 -12.93 -7.67 0.57
C ALA A 145 -12.58 -6.43 -0.27
N SER A 146 -12.98 -5.23 0.17
CA SER A 146 -12.66 -3.97 -0.51
C SER A 146 -11.16 -3.66 -0.56
N THR A 147 -10.37 -4.15 0.39
CA THR A 147 -8.90 -4.00 0.34
C THR A 147 -8.28 -4.97 -0.65
N TYR A 148 -8.77 -6.21 -0.73
CA TYR A 148 -8.36 -7.17 -1.76
C TYR A 148 -8.68 -6.65 -3.18
N GLU A 149 -9.88 -6.09 -3.39
CA GLU A 149 -10.26 -5.47 -4.67
C GLU A 149 -9.29 -4.35 -5.09
N LYS A 150 -8.82 -3.52 -4.15
CA LYS A 150 -7.82 -2.47 -4.43
C LYS A 150 -6.50 -3.06 -4.91
N PHE A 151 -6.02 -4.13 -4.27
CA PHE A 151 -4.78 -4.79 -4.71
C PHE A 151 -4.96 -5.57 -6.01
N SER A 152 -6.14 -6.13 -6.27
CA SER A 152 -6.48 -6.68 -7.59
C SER A 152 -6.41 -5.60 -8.67
N ALA A 153 -6.93 -4.40 -8.41
CA ALA A 153 -6.82 -3.28 -9.34
C ALA A 153 -5.37 -2.84 -9.56
N VAL A 154 -4.55 -2.77 -8.49
CA VAL A 154 -3.10 -2.49 -8.61
C VAL A 154 -2.42 -3.54 -9.48
N LYS A 155 -2.68 -4.83 -9.23
CA LYS A 155 -2.12 -5.94 -10.03
C LYS A 155 -2.49 -5.81 -11.50
N ASN A 156 -3.75 -5.52 -11.81
CA ASN A 156 -4.23 -5.35 -13.18
C ASN A 156 -3.54 -4.16 -13.87
N HIS A 157 -3.43 -3.00 -13.19
CA HIS A 157 -2.73 -1.85 -13.75
C HIS A 157 -1.24 -2.12 -13.98
N LEU A 158 -0.59 -2.87 -13.10
CA LEU A 158 0.82 -3.24 -13.26
C LEU A 158 0.99 -4.21 -14.45
N LYS A 159 0.10 -5.20 -14.61
CA LYS A 159 0.12 -6.12 -15.75
C LYS A 159 -0.09 -5.41 -17.09
N GLU A 160 -1.06 -4.49 -17.15
CA GLU A 160 -1.33 -3.69 -18.34
C GLU A 160 -0.18 -2.72 -18.66
N PHE A 161 0.51 -2.21 -17.63
CA PHE A 161 1.71 -1.39 -17.80
C PHE A 161 2.89 -2.20 -18.33
N LYS A 162 3.21 -3.31 -17.68
CA LYS A 162 4.32 -4.20 -18.01
C LYS A 162 4.11 -5.58 -17.40
N GLU A 163 3.80 -6.56 -18.24
CA GLU A 163 3.53 -7.94 -17.80
C GLU A 163 4.81 -8.66 -17.32
N ASP A 164 5.95 -8.40 -17.94
CA ASP A 164 7.27 -8.95 -17.64
C ASP A 164 8.05 -8.08 -16.63
N VAL A 165 7.36 -7.42 -15.70
CA VAL A 165 7.99 -6.49 -14.76
C VAL A 165 8.83 -7.22 -13.70
N THR A 166 9.99 -6.65 -13.37
CA THR A 166 10.90 -7.14 -12.32
C THR A 166 11.04 -6.13 -11.19
N PHE A 167 11.59 -6.54 -10.05
CA PHE A 167 11.86 -5.62 -8.94
C PHE A 167 12.88 -4.54 -9.33
N GLU A 168 13.88 -4.88 -10.12
CA GLU A 168 14.95 -3.99 -10.59
C GLU A 168 14.43 -2.90 -11.53
N TYR A 169 13.35 -3.19 -12.27
CA TYR A 169 12.71 -2.21 -13.15
C TYR A 169 12.16 -1.01 -12.38
N PHE A 170 11.72 -1.20 -11.12
CA PHE A 170 11.25 -0.11 -10.26
C PHE A 170 12.38 0.73 -9.66
N ASN A 171 13.34 1.12 -10.49
CA ASN A 171 14.23 2.24 -10.25
C ASN A 171 13.50 3.58 -10.52
N GLU A 172 14.20 4.71 -10.40
CA GLU A 172 13.58 6.02 -10.63
C GLU A 172 12.95 6.17 -12.02
N PHE A 173 13.57 5.60 -13.05
CA PHE A 173 13.04 5.61 -14.42
C PHE A 173 11.73 4.80 -14.50
N GLY A 174 11.72 3.53 -14.08
CA GLY A 174 10.52 2.69 -14.18
C GLY A 174 9.37 3.16 -13.29
N LEU A 175 9.67 3.75 -12.14
CA LEU A 175 8.64 4.38 -11.28
C LEU A 175 8.03 5.62 -11.96
N ASN A 176 8.82 6.43 -12.65
CA ASN A 176 8.30 7.55 -13.45
C ASN A 176 7.46 7.05 -14.62
N GLU A 177 7.91 6.01 -15.33
CA GLU A 177 7.14 5.42 -16.43
C GLU A 177 5.79 4.85 -15.96
N TYR A 178 5.75 4.22 -14.80
CA TYR A 178 4.48 3.76 -14.23
C TYR A 178 3.55 4.94 -13.88
N VAL A 179 4.09 6.04 -13.32
CA VAL A 179 3.32 7.27 -13.08
C VAL A 179 2.79 7.85 -14.40
N ASN A 180 3.61 7.90 -15.44
CA ASN A 180 3.23 8.36 -16.78
C ASN A 180 2.12 7.48 -17.35
N PHE A 181 2.22 6.16 -17.24
CA PHE A 181 1.17 5.23 -17.66
C PHE A 181 -0.17 5.48 -16.94
N LEU A 182 -0.15 5.59 -15.61
CA LEU A 182 -1.36 5.85 -14.83
C LEU A 182 -2.00 7.21 -15.19
N ARG A 183 -1.19 8.20 -15.57
CA ARG A 183 -1.66 9.52 -15.97
C ARG A 183 -2.17 9.52 -17.41
N ASP A 184 -1.37 9.07 -18.35
CA ASP A 184 -1.54 9.33 -19.79
C ASP A 184 -2.35 8.21 -20.47
N LYS A 185 -2.28 6.97 -19.97
CA LYS A 185 -3.05 5.83 -20.50
C LYS A 185 -4.30 5.53 -19.68
N LYS A 186 -4.21 5.58 -18.35
CA LYS A 186 -5.36 5.33 -17.46
C LYS A 186 -6.16 6.60 -17.11
N ASP A 187 -5.72 7.76 -17.58
CA ASP A 187 -6.40 9.07 -17.40
C ASP A 187 -6.77 9.37 -15.94
N MET A 188 -5.91 8.96 -15.00
CA MET A 188 -6.20 9.06 -13.57
C MET A 188 -5.95 10.46 -13.01
N ARG A 189 -6.80 10.87 -12.06
CA ARG A 189 -6.54 12.04 -11.22
C ARG A 189 -5.24 11.85 -10.42
N ASN A 190 -4.47 12.91 -10.22
CA ASN A 190 -3.22 12.88 -9.44
C ASN A 190 -3.38 12.27 -8.04
N SER A 191 -4.52 12.54 -7.38
CA SER A 191 -4.82 11.96 -6.06
C SER A 191 -5.02 10.45 -6.09
N THR A 192 -5.51 9.90 -7.21
CA THR A 192 -5.65 8.45 -7.43
C THR A 192 -4.30 7.83 -7.74
N ILE A 193 -3.47 8.46 -8.58
CA ILE A 193 -2.09 8.04 -8.86
C ILE A 193 -1.29 7.95 -7.57
N GLY A 194 -1.36 8.96 -6.71
CA GLY A 194 -0.67 8.96 -5.41
C GLY A 194 -1.05 7.76 -4.53
N LYS A 195 -2.32 7.32 -4.58
CA LYS A 195 -2.78 6.10 -3.87
C LYS A 195 -2.24 4.83 -4.50
N GLN A 196 -2.29 4.70 -5.82
CA GLN A 196 -1.71 3.56 -6.54
C GLN A 196 -0.22 3.41 -6.23
N MET A 197 0.54 4.51 -6.27
CA MET A 197 1.94 4.54 -5.86
C MET A 197 2.13 4.17 -4.39
N GLY A 198 1.22 4.58 -3.51
CA GLY A 198 1.22 4.17 -2.10
C GLY A 198 1.12 2.65 -1.94
N PHE A 199 0.22 1.99 -2.68
CA PHE A 199 0.06 0.54 -2.66
C PHE A 199 1.26 -0.19 -3.26
N LEU A 200 1.76 0.24 -4.42
CA LEU A 200 2.95 -0.33 -5.04
C LEU A 200 4.15 -0.26 -4.08
N LYS A 201 4.38 0.89 -3.45
CA LYS A 201 5.47 1.04 -2.47
C LYS A 201 5.28 0.20 -1.22
N TRP A 202 4.05 -0.06 -0.80
CA TRP A 202 3.82 -0.96 0.31
C TRP A 202 4.26 -2.37 -0.06
N PHE A 203 3.84 -2.85 -1.23
CA PHE A 203 4.30 -4.13 -1.75
C PHE A 203 5.84 -4.19 -1.85
N LEU A 204 6.48 -3.22 -2.52
CA LEU A 204 7.94 -3.18 -2.69
C LEU A 204 8.71 -3.11 -1.35
N ARG A 205 8.18 -2.41 -0.34
CA ARG A 205 8.76 -2.39 1.00
C ARG A 205 8.64 -3.74 1.69
N TRP A 206 7.50 -4.40 1.55
CA TRP A 206 7.29 -5.71 2.13
C TRP A 206 8.22 -6.74 1.48
N SER A 207 8.33 -6.75 0.15
CA SER A 207 9.18 -7.68 -0.57
C SER A 207 10.67 -7.47 -0.28
N PHE A 208 11.11 -6.22 -0.13
CA PHE A 208 12.47 -5.90 0.32
C PHE A 208 12.75 -6.48 1.71
N LYS A 209 11.83 -6.29 2.67
CA LYS A 209 11.99 -6.81 4.04
C LYS A 209 12.04 -8.35 4.10
N LYS A 210 11.38 -9.03 3.16
CA LYS A 210 11.40 -10.49 3.00
C LYS A 210 12.63 -11.00 2.25
N GLY A 211 13.45 -10.10 1.70
CA GLY A 211 14.69 -10.45 1.01
C GLY A 211 14.53 -10.82 -0.46
N HIS A 212 13.36 -10.61 -1.08
CA HIS A 212 13.13 -10.96 -2.49
C HIS A 212 13.92 -10.08 -3.48
N HIS A 213 14.35 -8.89 -3.05
CA HIS A 213 15.21 -8.01 -3.85
C HIS A 213 15.97 -7.02 -2.96
N GLN A 214 16.97 -6.34 -3.54
CA GLN A 214 17.76 -5.31 -2.86
C GLN A 214 17.48 -3.88 -3.38
N ASN A 215 16.57 -3.72 -4.33
CA ASN A 215 16.17 -2.40 -4.83
C ASN A 215 15.47 -1.57 -3.73
N ILE A 216 15.94 -0.33 -3.53
CA ILE A 216 15.40 0.65 -2.55
C ILE A 216 14.95 1.97 -3.20
N ALA A 217 15.00 2.10 -4.53
CA ALA A 217 14.74 3.35 -5.24
C ALA A 217 13.34 3.93 -4.95
N TYR A 218 12.35 3.07 -4.69
CA TYR A 218 10.98 3.47 -4.38
C TYR A 218 10.84 4.29 -3.08
N ASP A 219 11.79 4.19 -2.15
CA ASP A 219 11.66 4.77 -0.81
C ASP A 219 11.84 6.29 -0.85
N THR A 220 12.82 6.76 -1.64
CA THR A 220 13.10 8.18 -1.85
C THR A 220 12.29 8.79 -3.00
N PHE A 221 11.77 7.97 -3.92
CA PHE A 221 10.97 8.44 -5.06
C PHE A 221 9.73 9.22 -4.60
N LYS A 222 9.61 10.51 -4.87
CA LYS A 222 8.43 11.30 -4.45
C LYS A 222 7.93 12.12 -5.64
N PRO A 223 7.03 11.56 -6.47
CA PRO A 223 6.56 12.27 -7.65
C PRO A 223 5.78 13.51 -7.20
N LYS A 224 6.06 14.65 -7.84
CA LYS A 224 5.38 15.92 -7.56
C LYS A 224 3.97 15.90 -8.17
N LEU A 225 3.03 15.29 -7.46
CA LEU A 225 1.63 15.23 -7.84
C LEU A 225 0.88 16.39 -7.21
N LYS A 226 0.50 17.40 -8.00
CA LYS A 226 -0.34 18.50 -7.51
C LYS A 226 -1.71 17.95 -7.13
N THR A 227 -2.17 18.25 -5.92
CA THR A 227 -3.49 17.85 -5.42
C THR A 227 -4.13 18.98 -4.64
N THR A 228 -5.46 19.03 -4.66
CA THR A 228 -6.30 19.94 -3.90
C THR A 228 -6.98 19.22 -2.75
N SER A 229 -7.33 19.97 -1.70
CA SER A 229 -8.25 19.47 -0.69
C SER A 229 -9.60 19.18 -1.33
N LYS A 230 -10.21 18.04 -0.98
CA LYS A 230 -11.57 17.75 -1.41
C LYS A 230 -12.55 18.65 -0.67
N LYS A 231 -13.50 19.23 -1.42
CA LYS A 231 -14.60 19.99 -0.82
C LYS A 231 -15.47 19.04 0.01
N VAL A 232 -15.86 19.48 1.21
CA VAL A 232 -16.74 18.72 2.08
C VAL A 232 -18.18 18.92 1.59
N ILE A 233 -18.82 17.84 1.16
CA ILE A 233 -20.23 17.85 0.78
C ILE A 233 -21.07 17.50 2.01
N PHE A 234 -21.96 18.41 2.39
CA PHE A 234 -22.89 18.32 3.51
C PHE A 234 -24.14 19.17 3.22
N LEU A 235 -25.20 18.98 4.01
CA LEU A 235 -26.39 19.83 3.95
C LEU A 235 -26.33 20.90 5.04
N THR A 236 -26.66 22.14 4.69
CA THR A 236 -26.93 23.17 5.69
C THR A 236 -28.20 22.82 6.48
N TRP A 237 -28.45 23.52 7.58
CA TRP A 237 -29.69 23.31 8.36
C TRP A 237 -30.95 23.52 7.51
N ASP A 238 -30.95 24.53 6.64
CA ASP A 238 -32.06 24.83 5.74
C ASP A 238 -32.26 23.74 4.69
N GLU A 239 -31.17 23.24 4.08
CA GLU A 239 -31.24 22.13 3.12
C GLU A 239 -31.69 20.82 3.78
N LEU A 240 -31.24 20.57 5.02
CA LEU A 240 -31.64 19.40 5.80
C LEU A 240 -33.14 19.42 6.10
N ASN A 241 -33.69 20.56 6.52
CA ASN A 241 -35.12 20.73 6.76
C ASN A 241 -35.93 20.63 5.47
N ARG A 242 -35.42 21.20 4.36
CA ARG A 242 -36.06 21.05 3.05
C ARG A 242 -36.18 19.59 2.63
N LEU A 243 -35.11 18.81 2.78
CA LEU A 243 -35.13 17.37 2.50
C LEU A 243 -36.12 16.62 3.40
N LYS A 244 -36.15 16.98 4.70
CA LYS A 244 -37.04 16.39 5.70
C LYS A 244 -38.52 16.63 5.38
N ASP A 245 -38.87 17.87 5.08
CA ASP A 245 -40.26 18.30 4.91
C ASP A 245 -40.76 18.12 3.47
N TYR A 246 -39.88 17.71 2.54
CA TYR A 246 -40.24 17.47 1.14
C TYR A 246 -41.37 16.46 0.99
N ARG A 247 -42.40 16.83 0.22
CA ARG A 247 -43.53 15.95 -0.09
C ARG A 247 -43.19 15.05 -1.27
N ILE A 248 -42.74 13.83 -0.96
CA ILE A 248 -42.36 12.82 -1.96
C ILE A 248 -43.58 12.44 -2.81
N PRO A 249 -43.48 12.45 -4.16
CA PRO A 249 -44.56 12.01 -5.05
C PRO A 249 -45.05 10.58 -4.79
N LYS A 250 -46.32 10.30 -5.08
CA LYS A 250 -46.95 8.98 -4.80
C LYS A 250 -46.30 7.82 -5.57
N ASP A 251 -45.80 8.08 -6.76
CA ASP A 251 -45.07 7.13 -7.60
C ASP A 251 -43.62 6.90 -7.14
N LYS A 252 -43.11 7.70 -6.20
CA LYS A 252 -41.72 7.66 -5.70
C LYS A 252 -41.58 7.36 -4.21
N GLN A 253 -42.58 6.74 -3.58
CA GLN A 253 -42.60 6.49 -2.13
C GLN A 253 -41.41 5.65 -1.61
N TYR A 254 -40.72 4.91 -2.49
CA TYR A 254 -39.48 4.20 -2.11
C TYR A 254 -38.38 5.15 -1.58
N LEU A 255 -38.41 6.44 -1.97
CA LEU A 255 -37.48 7.47 -1.49
C LEU A 255 -37.68 7.80 0.00
N GLU A 256 -38.83 7.50 0.58
CA GLU A 256 -39.13 7.80 1.98
C GLU A 256 -38.17 7.07 2.93
N ARG A 257 -37.92 5.79 2.68
CA ARG A 257 -36.96 4.98 3.46
C ARG A 257 -35.56 5.55 3.36
N VAL A 258 -35.19 6.05 2.19
CA VAL A 258 -33.87 6.66 1.93
C VAL A 258 -33.74 7.98 2.69
N ARG A 259 -34.78 8.83 2.64
CA ARG A 259 -34.86 10.06 3.43
C ARG A 259 -34.65 9.78 4.91
N ASP A 260 -35.43 8.86 5.47
CA ASP A 260 -35.44 8.62 6.90
C ASP A 260 -34.10 8.05 7.39
N VAL A 261 -33.52 7.07 6.67
CA VAL A 261 -32.19 6.52 6.99
C VAL A 261 -31.10 7.59 6.84
N PHE A 262 -31.16 8.44 5.81
CA PHE A 262 -30.19 9.51 5.62
C PHE A 262 -30.28 10.59 6.72
N LEU A 263 -31.50 11.04 7.05
CA LEU A 263 -31.73 11.97 8.16
C LEU A 263 -31.25 11.39 9.48
N PHE A 264 -31.49 10.10 9.71
CA PHE A 264 -30.97 9.42 10.89
C PHE A 264 -29.44 9.50 10.97
N CYS A 265 -28.72 9.30 9.87
CA CYS A 265 -27.27 9.54 9.80
C CYS A 265 -26.91 11.02 10.08
N CYS A 266 -27.70 11.99 9.59
CA CYS A 266 -27.52 13.43 9.85
C CYS A 266 -27.69 13.81 11.31
N PHE A 267 -28.44 13.02 12.09
CA PHE A 267 -28.75 13.31 13.49
C PHE A 267 -27.97 12.44 14.50
N THR A 268 -27.31 11.38 14.05
CA THR A 268 -26.53 10.46 14.92
C THR A 268 -25.06 10.37 14.56
N SER A 269 -24.66 10.93 13.41
CA SER A 269 -23.30 10.85 12.86
C SER A 269 -22.82 9.45 12.44
N LEU A 270 -23.68 8.44 12.55
CA LEU A 270 -23.34 7.07 12.20
C LEU A 270 -22.97 6.92 10.72
N ARG A 271 -22.02 6.02 10.43
CA ARG A 271 -21.69 5.67 9.04
C ARG A 271 -22.77 4.73 8.51
N TYR A 272 -22.93 4.71 7.19
CA TYR A 272 -23.85 3.78 6.52
C TYR A 272 -23.71 2.33 7.00
N SER A 273 -22.47 1.82 7.15
CA SER A 273 -22.22 0.46 7.62
C SER A 273 -22.71 0.23 9.04
N ASP A 274 -22.62 1.23 9.89
CA ASP A 274 -23.03 1.13 11.29
C ASP A 274 -24.56 1.14 11.38
N VAL A 275 -25.24 2.02 10.64
CA VAL A 275 -26.72 2.03 10.55
C VAL A 275 -27.26 0.77 9.89
N ARG A 276 -26.57 0.23 8.87
CA ARG A 276 -26.90 -1.04 8.21
C ARG A 276 -26.82 -2.25 9.15
N ASN A 277 -26.07 -2.16 10.25
CA ASN A 277 -25.95 -3.25 11.22
C ASN A 277 -26.61 -2.92 12.57
N LEU A 278 -27.26 -1.76 12.69
CA LEU A 278 -27.96 -1.33 13.89
C LEU A 278 -29.16 -2.23 14.16
N LYS A 279 -29.11 -2.99 15.25
CA LYS A 279 -30.21 -3.85 15.69
C LYS A 279 -31.12 -3.13 16.66
N ARG A 280 -32.34 -3.63 16.79
CA ARG A 280 -33.31 -3.14 17.79
C ARG A 280 -32.79 -3.25 19.22
N SER A 281 -31.98 -4.27 19.52
CA SER A 281 -31.32 -4.46 20.82
C SER A 281 -30.36 -3.33 21.20
N ASP A 282 -29.81 -2.66 20.20
CA ASP A 282 -28.79 -1.62 20.33
C ASP A 282 -29.42 -0.26 20.64
N VAL A 283 -30.73 -0.12 20.39
CA VAL A 283 -31.51 1.09 20.63
C VAL A 283 -32.08 1.05 22.05
N LYS A 284 -31.63 1.96 22.89
CA LYS A 284 -32.16 2.19 24.25
C LYS A 284 -33.11 3.40 24.23
N PRO A 285 -33.83 3.69 25.34
CA PRO A 285 -34.77 4.82 25.37
C PRO A 285 -34.16 6.17 24.99
N ASP A 286 -32.93 6.45 25.44
CA ASP A 286 -32.29 7.76 25.28
C ASP A 286 -30.98 7.73 24.49
N HIS A 287 -30.47 6.55 24.14
CA HIS A 287 -29.19 6.41 23.46
C HIS A 287 -29.13 5.14 22.60
N ILE A 288 -28.11 5.07 21.76
CA ILE A 288 -27.72 3.89 21.01
C ILE A 288 -26.36 3.41 21.49
N GLU A 289 -26.22 2.10 21.64
CA GLU A 289 -24.96 1.43 21.95
C GLU A 289 -24.51 0.64 20.71
N VAL A 290 -23.47 1.10 20.02
CA VAL A 290 -22.95 0.41 18.84
C VAL A 290 -21.46 0.18 18.91
N THR A 291 -21.04 -1.02 18.51
CA THR A 291 -19.65 -1.27 18.13
C THR A 291 -19.49 -0.96 16.65
N THR A 292 -18.70 0.05 16.32
CA THR A 292 -18.53 0.48 14.92
C THR A 292 -17.86 -0.60 14.08
N VAL A 293 -18.38 -0.81 12.86
CA VAL A 293 -17.91 -1.90 11.99
C VAL A 293 -16.47 -1.69 11.55
N LYS A 294 -16.07 -0.44 11.34
CA LYS A 294 -14.77 -0.11 10.74
C LYS A 294 -13.62 -0.13 11.75
N THR A 295 -13.86 0.33 12.96
CA THR A 295 -12.80 0.57 13.95
C THR A 295 -12.97 -0.26 15.22
N ALA A 296 -14.07 -1.01 15.36
CA ALA A 296 -14.42 -1.81 16.53
C ALA A 296 -14.53 -0.99 17.84
N ASP A 297 -14.70 0.34 17.71
CA ASP A 297 -14.91 1.23 18.85
C ASP A 297 -16.34 1.08 19.35
N SER A 298 -16.51 0.93 20.68
CA SER A 298 -17.82 0.98 21.33
C SER A 298 -18.21 2.43 21.55
N LEU A 299 -19.30 2.85 20.93
CA LEU A 299 -19.84 4.20 21.01
C LEU A 299 -21.20 4.18 21.70
N ILE A 300 -21.39 5.14 22.60
CA ILE A 300 -22.69 5.53 23.14
C ILE A 300 -23.06 6.84 22.46
N ILE A 301 -24.22 6.86 21.80
CA ILE A 301 -24.71 8.03 21.06
C ILE A 301 -26.07 8.42 21.61
N GLU A 302 -26.15 9.60 22.23
CA GLU A 302 -27.41 10.13 22.73
C GLU A 302 -28.38 10.43 21.58
N LEU A 303 -29.65 10.06 21.75
CA LEU A 303 -30.69 10.26 20.76
C LEU A 303 -31.37 11.61 20.96
N ASN A 304 -31.30 12.47 19.93
CA ASN A 304 -32.14 13.67 19.86
C ASN A 304 -33.55 13.34 19.34
N ASP A 305 -34.48 14.26 19.52
CA ASP A 305 -35.89 14.10 19.14
C ASP A 305 -36.10 13.73 17.67
N HIS A 306 -35.26 14.23 16.76
CA HIS A 306 -35.34 13.89 15.34
C HIS A 306 -34.99 12.41 15.10
N SER A 307 -33.90 11.93 15.69
CA SER A 307 -33.50 10.52 15.60
C SER A 307 -34.51 9.59 16.30
N LYS A 308 -35.07 10.00 17.46
CA LYS A 308 -36.14 9.27 18.16
C LYS A 308 -37.40 9.14 17.30
N THR A 309 -37.82 10.23 16.66
CA THR A 309 -39.00 10.24 15.78
C THR A 309 -38.88 9.23 14.64
N ILE A 310 -37.69 9.13 14.04
CA ILE A 310 -37.43 8.15 12.96
C ILE A 310 -37.48 6.72 13.49
N LEU A 311 -36.88 6.45 14.66
CA LEU A 311 -36.93 5.12 15.27
C LEU A 311 -38.37 4.71 15.64
N GLU A 312 -39.15 5.62 16.22
CA GLU A 312 -40.54 5.36 16.61
C GLU A 312 -41.40 5.04 15.39
N LYS A 313 -41.21 5.73 14.25
CA LYS A 313 -41.90 5.44 12.99
C LYS A 313 -41.75 3.98 12.54
N TYR A 314 -40.60 3.36 12.79
CA TYR A 314 -40.30 1.99 12.38
C TYR A 314 -40.42 0.96 13.51
N LYS A 315 -40.84 1.36 14.70
CA LYS A 315 -40.88 0.51 15.89
C LYS A 315 -41.73 -0.74 15.74
N GLU A 316 -42.85 -0.67 15.04
CA GLU A 316 -43.71 -1.85 14.80
C GLU A 316 -43.33 -2.63 13.53
N VAL A 317 -42.44 -2.08 12.68
CA VAL A 317 -42.07 -2.70 11.39
C VAL A 317 -40.92 -3.70 11.58
N HIS A 318 -41.19 -4.98 11.34
CA HIS A 318 -40.20 -6.03 11.52
C HIS A 318 -39.35 -6.18 10.26
N PHE A 319 -38.04 -6.05 10.42
CA PHE A 319 -37.05 -6.25 9.36
C PHE A 319 -36.25 -7.53 9.63
N GLU A 320 -35.71 -8.13 8.57
CA GLU A 320 -34.81 -9.27 8.68
C GLU A 320 -33.64 -8.99 9.64
N ASN A 321 -33.16 -10.03 10.32
CA ASN A 321 -32.03 -9.94 11.27
C ASN A 321 -32.22 -8.94 12.43
N HIS A 322 -33.46 -8.61 12.79
CA HIS A 322 -33.82 -7.69 13.88
C HIS A 322 -33.25 -6.27 13.71
N MET A 323 -33.10 -5.85 12.45
CA MET A 323 -32.64 -4.50 12.09
C MET A 323 -33.57 -3.41 12.63
N ALA A 324 -32.99 -2.27 13.03
CA ALA A 324 -33.74 -1.13 13.55
C ALA A 324 -34.35 -0.25 12.46
N LEU A 325 -33.74 -0.19 11.27
CA LEU A 325 -34.11 0.70 10.17
C LEU A 325 -34.10 -0.01 8.81
N PRO A 326 -34.88 0.45 7.82
CA PRO A 326 -34.99 -0.16 6.50
C PRO A 326 -33.81 0.19 5.56
N VAL A 327 -32.59 -0.26 5.90
CA VAL A 327 -31.37 0.10 5.17
C VAL A 327 -31.14 -0.78 3.93
N ILE A 328 -31.32 -0.21 2.74
CA ILE A 328 -31.01 -0.87 1.45
C ILE A 328 -29.52 -0.81 1.11
N SER A 329 -29.09 -1.41 -0.01
CA SER A 329 -27.68 -1.43 -0.43
C SER A 329 -27.09 -0.02 -0.59
N ASN A 330 -25.80 0.16 -0.31
CA ASN A 330 -25.18 1.50 -0.28
C ASN A 330 -25.25 2.18 -1.66
N GLN A 331 -25.12 1.39 -2.73
CA GLN A 331 -25.23 1.89 -4.10
C GLN A 331 -26.63 2.48 -4.34
N LYS A 332 -27.69 1.71 -4.04
CA LYS A 332 -29.07 2.19 -4.20
C LYS A 332 -29.43 3.34 -3.26
N MET A 333 -28.92 3.31 -2.02
CA MET A 333 -29.02 4.46 -1.12
C MET A 333 -28.46 5.73 -1.75
N ASN A 334 -27.27 5.67 -2.36
CA ASN A 334 -26.65 6.83 -2.99
C ASN A 334 -27.42 7.28 -4.23
N ASP A 335 -27.83 6.36 -5.10
CA ASP A 335 -28.60 6.69 -6.32
C ASP A 335 -29.90 7.42 -5.97
N TYR A 336 -30.66 6.86 -5.03
CA TYR A 336 -31.94 7.43 -4.60
C TYR A 336 -31.79 8.68 -3.74
N LEU A 337 -30.69 8.83 -3.00
CA LEU A 337 -30.41 10.07 -2.28
C LEU A 337 -30.16 11.24 -3.24
N LYS A 338 -29.47 10.98 -4.36
CA LYS A 338 -29.27 12.00 -5.41
C LYS A 338 -30.60 12.40 -6.04
N GLU A 339 -31.44 11.43 -6.37
CA GLU A 339 -32.79 11.69 -6.90
C GLU A 339 -33.65 12.49 -5.91
N LEU A 340 -33.65 12.11 -4.63
CA LEU A 340 -34.38 12.85 -3.61
C LEU A 340 -33.82 14.27 -3.42
N GLY A 341 -32.50 14.44 -3.45
CA GLY A 341 -31.87 15.75 -3.36
C GLY A 341 -32.20 16.66 -4.55
N GLU A 342 -32.31 16.09 -5.75
CA GLU A 342 -32.74 16.81 -6.95
C GLU A 342 -34.20 17.28 -6.82
N LEU A 343 -35.08 16.37 -6.41
CA LEU A 343 -36.50 16.65 -6.15
C LEU A 343 -36.71 17.72 -5.08
N ALA A 344 -35.85 17.71 -4.04
CA ALA A 344 -35.85 18.70 -2.97
C ALA A 344 -35.07 19.99 -3.32
N GLU A 345 -34.68 20.18 -4.58
CA GLU A 345 -33.99 21.38 -5.08
C GLU A 345 -32.69 21.72 -4.34
N ILE A 346 -31.91 20.71 -3.96
CA ILE A 346 -30.58 20.86 -3.36
C ILE A 346 -29.56 21.05 -4.49
N ASN A 347 -29.71 22.16 -5.21
CA ASN A 347 -29.08 22.41 -6.50
C ASN A 347 -27.92 23.42 -6.45
N GLU A 348 -27.44 23.80 -5.26
CA GLU A 348 -26.31 24.72 -5.12
C GLU A 348 -25.12 24.23 -5.97
N PRO A 349 -24.56 25.07 -6.87
CA PRO A 349 -23.44 24.66 -7.70
C PRO A 349 -22.17 24.47 -6.86
N VAL A 350 -21.62 23.26 -6.90
CA VAL A 350 -20.39 22.91 -6.19
C VAL A 350 -19.26 22.76 -7.20
N ARG A 351 -18.29 23.67 -7.14
CA ARG A 351 -17.03 23.55 -7.89
C ARG A 351 -16.08 22.58 -7.17
N GLU A 352 -15.72 21.50 -7.84
CA GLU A 352 -14.63 20.60 -7.46
C GLU A 352 -13.42 20.84 -8.37
N THR A 353 -12.29 21.26 -7.77
CA THR A 353 -11.02 21.37 -8.49
C THR A 353 -10.22 20.08 -8.29
N TYR A 354 -9.69 19.49 -9.35
CA TYR A 354 -8.70 18.43 -9.29
C TYR A 354 -7.63 18.58 -10.38
N TYR A 355 -6.59 17.76 -10.32
CA TYR A 355 -5.49 17.81 -11.27
C TYR A 355 -5.29 16.47 -11.97
N LYS A 356 -4.98 16.54 -13.26
CA LYS A 356 -4.43 15.45 -14.08
C LYS A 356 -3.10 15.93 -14.66
N GLY A 357 -1.99 15.34 -14.21
CA GLY A 357 -0.68 15.91 -14.48
C GLY A 357 -0.55 17.34 -13.96
N ASN A 358 -0.28 18.27 -14.88
CA ASN A 358 -0.21 19.70 -14.58
C ASN A 358 -1.50 20.46 -14.90
N GLU A 359 -2.46 19.82 -15.56
CA GLU A 359 -3.74 20.44 -15.90
C GLU A 359 -4.62 20.55 -14.66
N ARG A 360 -5.10 21.77 -14.41
CA ARG A 360 -6.13 22.03 -13.41
C ARG A 360 -7.49 21.90 -14.09
N ILE A 361 -8.30 20.99 -13.59
CA ILE A 361 -9.67 20.77 -14.08
C ILE A 361 -10.63 21.22 -12.97
N ASP A 362 -11.59 22.04 -13.37
CA ASP A 362 -12.65 22.54 -12.51
C ASP A 362 -13.99 22.02 -13.03
N GLU A 363 -14.65 21.21 -12.22
CA GLU A 363 -15.95 20.64 -12.54
C GLU A 363 -16.99 21.30 -11.63
N VAL A 364 -18.09 21.80 -12.21
CA VAL A 364 -19.21 22.35 -11.45
C VAL A 364 -20.35 21.36 -11.52
N THR A 365 -20.73 20.84 -10.36
CA THR A 365 -21.77 19.82 -10.24
C THR A 365 -22.81 20.32 -9.24
N PRO A 366 -24.12 20.17 -9.51
CA PRO A 366 -25.13 20.52 -8.52
C PRO A 366 -24.98 19.62 -7.28
N LYS A 367 -25.16 20.21 -6.08
CA LYS A 367 -24.88 19.55 -4.80
C LYS A 367 -25.56 18.18 -4.68
N TYR A 368 -26.82 18.03 -5.11
CA TYR A 368 -27.55 16.76 -5.05
C TYR A 368 -26.78 15.60 -5.70
N ALA A 369 -26.13 15.83 -6.85
CA ALA A 369 -25.43 14.78 -7.59
C ALA A 369 -24.14 14.31 -6.90
N LEU A 370 -23.64 15.08 -5.93
CA LEU A 370 -22.50 14.76 -5.08
C LEU A 370 -22.92 14.14 -3.73
N LEU A 371 -24.23 14.07 -3.43
CA LEU A 371 -24.70 13.46 -2.20
C LEU A 371 -24.42 11.96 -2.18
N THR A 372 -23.97 11.50 -1.02
CA THR A 372 -23.77 10.10 -0.67
C THR A 372 -24.16 9.91 0.78
N THR A 373 -24.34 8.67 1.22
CA THR A 373 -24.67 8.36 2.63
C THR A 373 -23.68 8.96 3.63
N HIS A 374 -22.40 9.12 3.25
CA HIS A 374 -21.39 9.77 4.10
C HIS A 374 -21.63 11.28 4.28
N ALA A 375 -22.39 11.94 3.39
CA ALA A 375 -22.79 13.33 3.57
C ALA A 375 -23.65 13.50 4.84
N GLY A 376 -24.36 12.47 5.31
CA GLY A 376 -25.15 12.55 6.54
C GLY A 376 -24.27 12.77 7.77
N ARG A 377 -23.22 11.95 7.93
CA ARG A 377 -22.22 12.15 8.98
C ARG A 377 -21.55 13.53 8.92
N ARG A 378 -21.22 14.01 7.71
CA ARG A 378 -20.61 15.34 7.52
C ARG A 378 -21.57 16.47 7.90
N THR A 379 -22.85 16.30 7.57
CA THR A 379 -23.94 17.21 7.94
C THR A 379 -24.05 17.32 9.45
N PHE A 380 -24.04 16.19 10.18
CA PHE A 380 -24.01 16.21 11.64
C PHE A 380 -22.84 17.03 12.18
N ILE A 381 -21.62 16.75 11.70
CA ILE A 381 -20.39 17.40 12.18
C ILE A 381 -20.41 18.90 11.91
N CYS A 382 -20.69 19.31 10.66
CA CYS A 382 -20.72 20.71 10.28
C CYS A 382 -21.80 21.48 11.05
N ASN A 383 -23.01 20.92 11.18
CA ASN A 383 -24.09 21.58 11.90
C ASN A 383 -23.81 21.67 13.41
N ALA A 384 -23.27 20.61 14.03
CA ALA A 384 -22.87 20.64 15.44
C ALA A 384 -21.82 21.73 15.73
N LEU A 385 -20.80 21.83 14.87
CA LEU A 385 -19.77 22.88 15.01
C LEU A 385 -20.33 24.28 14.75
N ALA A 386 -21.23 24.43 13.77
CA ALA A 386 -21.91 25.69 13.49
C ALA A 386 -22.82 26.14 14.66
N LEU A 387 -23.41 25.20 15.40
CA LEU A 387 -24.14 25.45 16.65
C LEU A 387 -23.22 25.81 17.83
N GLY A 388 -21.89 25.85 17.63
CA GLY A 388 -20.93 26.22 18.66
C GLY A 388 -20.52 25.06 19.57
N ILE A 389 -20.90 23.82 19.27
CA ILE A 389 -20.49 22.66 20.06
C ILE A 389 -18.97 22.47 19.90
N PRO A 390 -18.19 22.32 21.00
CA PRO A 390 -16.75 22.15 20.91
C PRO A 390 -16.35 20.93 20.08
N ALA A 391 -15.30 21.07 19.27
CA ALA A 391 -14.82 20.00 18.39
C ALA A 391 -14.49 18.70 19.15
N GLN A 392 -13.97 18.79 20.38
CA GLN A 392 -13.69 17.60 21.21
C GLN A 392 -14.96 16.81 21.54
N VAL A 393 -16.09 17.49 21.74
CA VAL A 393 -17.38 16.83 22.01
C VAL A 393 -17.87 16.13 20.75
N VAL A 394 -17.83 16.83 19.61
CA VAL A 394 -18.21 16.26 18.31
C VAL A 394 -17.34 15.05 17.94
N MET A 395 -16.04 15.08 18.26
CA MET A 395 -15.13 13.95 18.05
C MET A 395 -15.54 12.72 18.86
N LYS A 396 -15.99 12.89 20.11
CA LYS A 396 -16.50 11.78 20.93
C LYS A 396 -17.73 11.13 20.32
N TRP A 397 -18.73 11.94 19.93
CA TRP A 397 -19.95 11.42 19.28
C TRP A 397 -19.68 10.73 17.95
N THR A 398 -18.71 11.24 17.20
CA THR A 398 -18.41 10.72 15.87
C THR A 398 -17.41 9.57 15.91
N GLY A 399 -16.62 9.39 16.98
CA GLY A 399 -15.55 8.40 17.02
C GLY A 399 -14.39 8.76 16.08
N HIS A 400 -14.00 10.03 16.02
CA HIS A 400 -12.73 10.43 15.38
C HIS A 400 -11.61 10.39 16.42
N SER A 401 -10.57 9.61 16.15
CA SER A 401 -9.37 9.52 17.00
C SER A 401 -8.35 10.62 16.72
N ASP A 402 -8.32 11.18 15.51
CA ASP A 402 -7.35 12.19 15.08
C ASP A 402 -8.02 13.55 14.83
N TYR A 403 -7.52 14.60 15.49
CA TYR A 403 -7.97 15.97 15.33
C TYR A 403 -7.73 16.49 13.91
N LYS A 404 -6.68 16.01 13.22
CA LYS A 404 -6.40 16.39 11.83
C LYS A 404 -7.53 15.98 10.88
N ALA A 405 -8.26 14.90 11.19
CA ALA A 405 -9.43 14.49 10.43
C ALA A 405 -10.62 15.46 10.59
N MET A 406 -10.66 16.22 11.69
CA MET A 406 -11.71 17.21 11.97
C MET A 406 -11.46 18.56 11.30
N LYS A 407 -10.19 18.88 11.00
CA LYS A 407 -9.78 20.18 10.47
C LYS A 407 -10.66 20.70 9.32
N PRO A 408 -10.99 19.90 8.26
CA PRO A 408 -11.81 20.40 7.16
C PRO A 408 -13.21 20.85 7.59
N TYR A 409 -13.77 20.30 8.66
CA TYR A 409 -15.10 20.69 9.17
C TYR A 409 -15.02 21.92 10.08
N ILE A 410 -13.93 22.05 10.83
CA ILE A 410 -13.67 23.22 11.67
C ILE A 410 -13.51 24.46 10.79
N ASP A 411 -12.68 24.36 9.74
CA ASP A 411 -12.47 25.44 8.77
C ASP A 411 -13.81 25.93 8.19
N ILE A 412 -14.73 25.01 7.87
CA ILE A 412 -16.09 25.35 7.37
C ILE A 412 -16.93 26.06 8.42
N ALA A 413 -16.91 25.59 9.66
CA ALA A 413 -17.70 26.21 10.73
C ALA A 413 -17.20 27.62 11.04
N ASP A 414 -15.88 27.84 10.99
CA ASP A 414 -15.26 29.15 11.19
C ASP A 414 -15.61 30.10 10.04
N ASP A 415 -15.61 29.62 8.79
CA ASP A 415 -16.08 30.41 7.63
C ASP A 415 -17.56 30.80 7.76
N ILE A 416 -18.43 29.90 8.25
CA ILE A 416 -19.85 30.19 8.50
C ILE A 416 -19.99 31.28 9.58
N LYS A 417 -19.23 31.17 10.68
CA LYS A 417 -19.24 32.17 11.77
C LYS A 417 -18.74 33.54 11.29
N ALA A 418 -17.67 33.57 10.49
CA ALA A 418 -17.15 34.80 9.91
C ALA A 418 -18.20 35.48 9.01
N ASN A 419 -18.89 34.71 8.17
CA ASN A 419 -19.97 35.22 7.33
C ASN A 419 -21.20 35.69 8.14
N ALA A 420 -21.47 35.10 9.30
CA ALA A 420 -22.55 35.56 10.18
C ALA A 420 -22.28 36.97 10.74
N MET A 421 -21.01 37.36 10.95
CA MET A 421 -20.65 38.72 11.36
C MET A 421 -21.03 39.76 10.31
N ASN A 422 -21.00 39.42 9.02
CA ASN A 422 -21.44 40.33 7.96
C ASN A 422 -22.93 40.69 8.03
N LYS A 423 -23.75 39.89 8.74
CA LYS A 423 -25.17 40.23 9.00
C LYS A 423 -25.32 41.44 9.91
N PHE A 424 -24.32 41.75 10.75
CA PHE A 424 -24.32 42.99 11.54
C PHE A 424 -24.16 44.25 10.69
N ASN A 425 -23.62 44.15 9.47
CA ASN A 425 -23.53 45.29 8.54
C ASN A 425 -24.88 45.62 7.88
N GLN A 426 -25.92 44.82 8.13
CA GLN A 426 -27.29 45.03 7.66
C GLN A 426 -28.22 45.56 8.77
N LEU A 427 -27.69 45.75 9.98
CA LEU A 427 -28.32 46.51 11.07
C LEU A 427 -27.92 47.98 10.94
#